data_AF-A0A4Q9EQI1-F1
#
_entry.id   AF-A0A4Q9EQI1-F1
#
_cell.length_a   1.000
_cell.length_b   1.000
_cell.length_c   1.000
_cell.angle_alpha   90.00
_cell.angle_beta   90.00
_cell.angle_gamma   90.00
#
_symmetry.space_group_name_H-M   'P 1'
#
loop_
_entity.id
_entity.type
_entity.pdbx_description
1 polymer ?
#
loop_
_entity_poly.entity_id
_entity_poly.type
_entity_poly.pdbx_seq_one_letter_code
_entity_poly.pdbx_strand_id
1 'polypeptide(L)'
;MSGFSVLAAVEQNAAAVQRSAAASDPPRVMLILGGFEFSIDALTYNELSREASWRWSAQERIGQADLLQFTGKERRTVTLQGEAHAFFRQGVSAIDDLYDLADKAMPLQLVSGAGDVLGYWVIEKFNDSTTKFLPAGSPRHKTFSIGIRHYADDLSNP
;
A
#
# COMPACT_ATOMS: atom_id res chain seq x y z
N MET A 1 -42.40 -45.17 -15.32
CA MET A 1 -41.50 -44.13 -15.88
C MET A 1 -41.29 -43.09 -14.80
N SER A 2 -40.03 -42.86 -14.50
CA SER A 2 -39.46 -42.34 -13.26
C SER A 2 -39.76 -40.87 -13.03
N GLY A 3 -40.17 -40.52 -11.81
CA GLY A 3 -40.43 -39.14 -11.39
C GLY A 3 -39.15 -38.30 -11.35
N PHE A 4 -39.17 -37.16 -12.03
CA PHE A 4 -38.14 -36.13 -11.93
C PHE A 4 -38.25 -35.45 -10.55
N SER A 5 -37.24 -35.67 -9.70
CA SER A 5 -37.17 -35.11 -8.35
C SER A 5 -36.80 -33.62 -8.39
N VAL A 6 -37.70 -32.75 -7.95
CA VAL A 6 -37.47 -31.31 -7.76
C VAL A 6 -36.32 -31.03 -6.77
N LEU A 7 -36.06 -31.97 -5.86
CA LEU A 7 -34.96 -31.89 -4.88
C LEU A 7 -33.57 -31.86 -5.56
N ALA A 8 -33.41 -32.60 -6.66
CA ALA A 8 -32.15 -32.65 -7.41
C ALA A 8 -31.85 -31.33 -8.14
N ALA A 9 -32.88 -30.58 -8.55
CA ALA A 9 -32.71 -29.28 -9.21
C ALA A 9 -32.33 -28.16 -8.22
N VAL A 10 -32.79 -28.24 -6.96
CA VAL A 10 -32.45 -27.29 -5.90
C VAL A 10 -31.01 -27.47 -5.42
N GLU A 11 -30.54 -28.72 -5.28
CA GLU A 11 -29.13 -29.01 -4.95
C GLU A 11 -28.15 -28.58 -6.05
N GLN A 12 -28.53 -28.73 -7.33
CA GLN A 12 -27.72 -28.25 -8.44
C GLN A 12 -27.60 -26.72 -8.48
N ASN A 13 -28.66 -25.99 -8.13
CA ASN A 13 -28.63 -24.53 -8.02
C ASN A 13 -27.82 -24.05 -6.80
N ALA A 14 -27.91 -24.72 -5.65
CA ALA A 14 -27.11 -24.39 -4.48
C ALA A 14 -25.60 -24.58 -4.73
N ALA A 15 -25.23 -25.69 -5.39
CA ALA A 15 -23.84 -25.96 -5.78
C ALA A 15 -23.31 -25.00 -6.85
N ALA A 16 -24.16 -24.52 -7.76
CA ALA A 16 -23.78 -23.50 -8.75
C ALA A 16 -23.55 -22.12 -8.10
N VAL A 17 -24.41 -21.71 -7.16
CA VAL A 17 -24.27 -20.46 -6.40
C VAL A 17 -23.02 -20.47 -5.50
N GLN A 18 -22.68 -21.61 -4.91
CA GLN A 18 -21.46 -21.77 -4.11
C GLN A 18 -20.17 -21.83 -4.95
N ARG A 19 -20.23 -22.33 -6.20
CA ARG A 19 -19.09 -22.28 -7.13
C ARG A 19 -18.82 -20.86 -7.68
N SER A 20 -19.84 -20.01 -7.79
CA SER A 20 -19.66 -18.60 -8.17
C SER A 20 -19.12 -17.71 -7.05
N ALA A 21 -19.26 -18.11 -5.78
CA ALA A 21 -18.72 -17.37 -4.63
C ALA A 21 -17.23 -17.64 -4.38
N ALA A 22 -16.68 -18.75 -4.91
CA ALA A 22 -15.26 -19.10 -4.78
C ALA A 22 -14.35 -18.37 -5.80
N ALA A 23 -14.91 -17.56 -6.70
CA ALA A 23 -14.17 -16.76 -7.68
C ALA A 23 -13.85 -15.32 -7.22
N SER A 24 -14.18 -14.98 -5.98
CA SER A 24 -13.76 -13.71 -5.35
C SER A 24 -12.97 -14.01 -4.08
N ASP A 25 -11.75 -14.56 -4.22
CA ASP A 25 -10.76 -14.43 -3.13
C ASP A 25 -10.62 -12.91 -2.91
N PRO A 26 -10.97 -12.36 -1.74
CA PRO A 26 -10.81 -10.93 -1.51
C PRO A 26 -9.35 -10.58 -1.77
N PRO A 27 -9.06 -9.45 -2.45
CA PRO A 27 -7.68 -9.05 -2.65
C PRO A 27 -6.99 -9.04 -1.29
N ARG A 28 -5.84 -9.71 -1.20
CA ARG A 28 -5.04 -9.68 0.02
C ARG A 28 -4.37 -8.32 0.10
N VAL A 29 -5.15 -7.34 0.54
CA VAL A 29 -4.71 -5.97 0.74
C VAL A 29 -3.64 -5.97 1.82
N MET A 30 -2.50 -5.38 1.48
CA MET A 30 -1.34 -5.30 2.36
C MET A 30 -1.29 -3.93 3.06
N LEU A 31 -1.70 -2.88 2.34
CA LEU A 31 -1.62 -1.49 2.77
C LEU A 31 -2.60 -0.65 1.96
N ILE A 32 -3.22 0.35 2.57
CA ILE A 32 -4.06 1.33 1.88
C ILE A 32 -3.50 2.72 2.16
N LEU A 33 -3.31 3.52 1.11
CA LEU A 33 -2.88 4.92 1.21
C LEU A 33 -3.90 5.81 0.53
N GLY A 34 -4.66 6.60 1.30
CA GLY A 34 -5.62 7.55 0.73
C GLY A 34 -6.70 6.91 -0.15
N GLY A 35 -7.03 5.64 0.08
CA GLY A 35 -7.95 4.84 -0.73
C GLY A 35 -7.29 4.02 -1.85
N PHE A 36 -5.99 4.18 -2.11
CA PHE A 36 -5.25 3.32 -3.04
C PHE A 36 -4.78 2.06 -2.33
N GLU A 37 -5.12 0.89 -2.88
CA GLU A 37 -4.84 -0.41 -2.29
C GLU A 37 -3.57 -1.04 -2.88
N PHE A 38 -2.59 -1.28 -2.03
CA PHE A 38 -1.47 -2.15 -2.35
C PHE A 38 -1.87 -3.60 -2.06
N SER A 39 -1.84 -4.44 -3.08
CA SER A 39 -2.22 -5.85 -2.98
C SER A 39 -1.48 -6.70 -4.00
N ILE A 40 -1.48 -8.01 -3.76
CA ILE A 40 -0.88 -9.00 -4.67
C ILE A 40 -1.54 -8.96 -6.07
N ASP A 41 -2.82 -8.64 -6.13
CA ASP A 41 -3.60 -8.64 -7.37
C ASP A 41 -3.54 -7.31 -8.15
N ALA A 42 -3.11 -6.22 -7.51
CA ALA A 42 -3.08 -4.87 -8.08
C ALA A 42 -1.65 -4.34 -8.20
N LEU A 43 -1.19 -3.59 -7.19
CA LEU A 43 0.18 -3.06 -7.11
C LEU A 43 0.86 -3.60 -5.84
N THR A 44 1.82 -4.48 -6.03
CA THR A 44 2.58 -5.08 -4.92
C THR A 44 3.81 -4.25 -4.61
N TYR A 45 4.10 -4.04 -3.32
CA TYR A 45 5.41 -3.60 -2.88
C TYR A 45 6.22 -4.83 -2.43
N ASN A 46 7.49 -4.87 -2.80
CA ASN A 46 8.45 -5.91 -2.43
C ASN A 46 9.21 -5.53 -1.16
N GLU A 47 9.36 -4.23 -0.90
CA GLU A 47 10.09 -3.71 0.25
C GLU A 47 9.37 -2.50 0.85
N LEU A 48 9.30 -2.49 2.19
CA LEU A 48 8.89 -1.34 3.00
C LEU A 48 9.99 -1.05 4.00
N SER A 49 10.68 0.07 3.81
CA SER A 49 11.66 0.57 4.77
C SER A 49 11.06 1.72 5.57
N ARG A 50 11.25 1.71 6.89
CA ARG A 50 10.76 2.77 7.80
C ARG A 50 11.94 3.35 8.56
N GLU A 51 12.03 4.67 8.56
CA GLU A 51 13.03 5.41 9.31
C GLU A 51 12.37 6.31 10.35
N ALA A 52 13.02 6.40 11.50
CA ALA A 52 12.62 7.26 12.61
C ALA A 52 13.87 7.75 13.33
N SER A 53 13.89 9.05 13.63
CA SER A 53 15.01 9.70 14.29
C SER A 53 14.54 10.40 15.56
N TRP A 54 15.40 10.41 16.57
CA TRP A 54 15.19 11.08 17.84
C TRP A 54 16.32 12.06 18.09
N ARG A 55 15.99 13.28 18.50
CA ARG A 55 16.98 14.32 18.77
C ARG A 55 17.35 14.32 20.24
N TRP A 56 18.65 14.20 20.48
CA TRP A 56 19.27 14.23 21.79
C TRP A 56 20.36 15.29 21.81
N SER A 57 20.20 16.30 22.66
CA SER A 57 21.21 17.33 22.87
C SER A 57 22.12 16.92 24.03
N ALA A 58 23.43 16.91 23.80
CA ALA A 58 24.41 16.60 24.84
C ALA A 58 24.77 17.86 25.64
N GLN A 59 24.83 17.72 26.96
CA GLN A 59 25.31 18.73 27.88
C GLN A 59 26.55 18.19 28.61
N GLU A 60 27.69 18.80 28.35
CA GLU A 60 28.97 18.40 28.93
C GLU A 60 28.96 18.59 30.45
N ARG A 61 29.60 17.65 31.16
CA ARG A 61 29.76 17.70 32.62
C ARG A 61 31.22 17.46 32.97
N ILE A 62 31.78 18.34 33.81
CA ILE A 62 33.20 18.25 34.21
C ILE A 62 33.44 16.91 34.92
N GLY A 63 34.32 16.09 34.33
CA GLY A 63 34.76 14.80 34.89
C GLY A 63 33.68 13.70 34.91
N GLN A 64 32.61 13.84 34.14
CA GLN A 64 31.52 12.87 34.04
C GLN A 64 31.12 12.68 32.57
N ALA A 65 30.37 11.62 32.27
CA ALA A 65 29.75 11.48 30.94
C ALA A 65 28.71 12.59 30.72
N ASP A 66 28.55 13.00 29.46
CA ASP A 66 27.56 14.02 29.08
C ASP A 66 26.14 13.63 29.51
N LEU A 67 25.33 14.63 29.86
CA LEU A 67 23.91 14.46 30.07
C LEU A 67 23.18 14.61 28.73
N LEU A 68 22.39 13.62 28.33
CA LEU A 68 21.58 13.67 27.12
C LEU A 68 20.17 14.17 27.42
N GLN A 69 19.77 15.27 26.79
CA GLN A 69 18.40 15.80 26.87
C GLN A 69 17.62 15.47 25.60
N PHE A 70 16.48 14.80 25.76
CA PHE A 70 15.56 14.53 24.65
C PHE A 70 14.85 15.82 24.24
N THR A 71 15.03 16.24 22.99
CA THR A 71 14.44 17.48 22.45
C THR A 71 13.28 17.22 21.49
N GLY A 72 13.05 15.97 21.11
CA GLY A 72 11.89 15.57 20.31
C GLY A 72 12.20 14.50 19.28
N LYS A 73 11.17 14.09 18.55
CA LYS A 73 11.23 13.08 17.50
C LYS A 73 11.10 13.75 16.14
N GLU A 74 11.83 13.27 15.14
CA GLU A 74 11.63 13.68 13.75
C GLU A 74 10.40 12.98 13.16
N ARG A 75 9.82 13.58 12.11
CA ARG A 75 8.71 12.95 11.39
C ARG A 75 9.23 11.66 10.75
N ARG A 76 8.47 10.57 10.92
CA ARG A 76 8.81 9.26 10.36
C ARG A 76 8.78 9.33 8.84
N THR A 77 9.68 8.62 8.18
CA THR A 77 9.65 8.42 6.73
C THR A 77 9.48 6.94 6.44
N VAL A 78 8.79 6.64 5.34
CA VAL A 78 8.64 5.30 4.82
C VAL A 78 8.96 5.33 3.32
N THR A 79 9.75 4.37 2.88
CA THR A 79 10.04 4.14 1.47
C THR A 79 9.37 2.84 1.06
N LEU A 80 8.53 2.88 0.03
CA LEU A 80 7.87 1.72 -0.55
C LEU A 80 8.39 1.49 -1.96
N GLN A 81 8.80 0.27 -2.25
CA GLN A 81 9.30 -0.12 -3.57
C GLN A 81 8.58 -1.35 -4.07
N GLY A 82 8.25 -1.37 -5.35
CA GLY A 82 7.50 -2.46 -5.94
C GLY A 82 7.51 -2.46 -7.46
N GLU A 83 6.71 -3.34 -8.02
CA GLU A 83 6.61 -3.52 -9.47
C GLU A 83 5.20 -3.87 -9.92
N ALA A 84 4.91 -3.52 -11.17
CA ALA A 84 3.66 -3.80 -11.86
C ALA A 84 3.94 -4.47 -13.20
N HIS A 85 3.10 -5.45 -13.54
CA HIS A 85 3.22 -6.26 -14.75
C HIS A 85 1.93 -6.16 -15.57
N ALA A 86 2.06 -5.98 -16.88
CA ALA A 86 0.91 -5.70 -17.76
C ALA A 86 -0.17 -6.80 -17.80
N PHE A 87 0.17 -8.03 -17.43
CA PHE A 87 -0.74 -9.18 -17.47
C PHE A 87 -1.44 -9.48 -16.12
N PHE A 88 -1.21 -8.63 -15.11
CA PHE A 88 -1.93 -8.69 -13.83
C PHE A 88 -3.18 -7.81 -13.89
N ARG A 89 -4.08 -7.94 -12.90
CA ARG A 89 -5.47 -7.45 -12.98
C ARG A 89 -5.58 -5.96 -13.33
N GLN A 90 -4.79 -5.10 -12.66
CA GLN A 90 -4.74 -3.65 -12.95
C GLN A 90 -3.62 -3.24 -13.92
N GLY A 91 -2.82 -4.20 -14.38
CA GLY A 91 -1.71 -3.95 -15.31
C GLY A 91 -0.68 -2.95 -14.76
N VAL A 92 -0.05 -2.22 -15.67
CA VAL A 92 0.98 -1.20 -15.39
C VAL A 92 0.42 0.18 -15.07
N SER A 93 -0.88 0.43 -15.34
CA SER A 93 -1.52 1.74 -15.13
C SER A 93 -1.74 2.06 -13.65
N ALA A 94 -1.75 1.07 -12.77
CA ALA A 94 -1.85 1.29 -11.33
C ALA A 94 -0.73 2.19 -10.77
N ILE A 95 0.45 2.23 -11.43
CA ILE A 95 1.53 3.16 -11.06
C ILE A 95 1.17 4.60 -11.45
N ASP A 96 0.48 4.79 -12.57
CA ASP A 96 0.02 6.10 -13.02
C ASP A 96 -1.12 6.59 -12.09
N ASP A 97 -2.02 5.71 -11.65
CA ASP A 97 -3.06 6.03 -10.65
C ASP A 97 -2.45 6.44 -9.29
N LEU A 98 -1.33 5.80 -8.88
CA LEU A 98 -0.59 6.16 -7.67
C LEU A 98 0.11 7.52 -7.83
N TYR A 99 0.58 7.85 -9.03
CA TYR A 99 1.13 9.17 -9.34
C TYR A 99 0.04 10.26 -9.23
N ASP A 100 -1.13 10.02 -9.81
CA ASP A 100 -2.28 10.93 -9.71
C ASP A 100 -2.73 11.14 -8.25
N LEU A 101 -2.63 10.10 -7.42
CA LEU A 101 -2.86 10.22 -5.98
C LEU A 101 -1.82 11.14 -5.32
N ALA A 102 -0.55 11.05 -5.71
CA ALA A 102 0.50 11.93 -5.20
C ALA A 102 0.28 13.39 -5.63
N ASP A 103 -0.17 13.63 -6.86
CA ASP A 103 -0.40 14.97 -7.42
C ASP A 103 -1.55 15.73 -6.72
N LYS A 104 -2.44 15.02 -6.01
CA LYS A 104 -3.43 15.64 -5.12
C LYS A 104 -2.81 16.47 -3.99
N ALA A 105 -1.52 16.25 -3.68
CA ALA A 105 -0.73 17.05 -2.73
C ALA A 105 -1.40 17.27 -1.36
N MET A 106 -2.11 16.24 -0.86
CA MET A 106 -2.88 16.30 0.39
C MET A 106 -2.46 15.20 1.37
N PRO A 107 -2.70 15.36 2.68
CA PRO A 107 -2.51 14.29 3.64
C PRO A 107 -3.43 13.10 3.34
N LEU A 108 -2.85 11.91 3.26
CA LEU A 108 -3.51 10.65 2.95
C LEU A 108 -3.48 9.74 4.18
N GLN A 109 -4.61 9.14 4.53
CA GLN A 109 -4.65 8.18 5.61
C GLN A 109 -3.95 6.89 5.18
N LEU A 110 -3.04 6.40 6.03
CA LEU A 110 -2.36 5.12 5.82
C LEU A 110 -3.01 4.07 6.72
N VAL A 111 -3.39 2.93 6.15
CA VAL A 111 -4.06 1.83 6.86
C VAL A 111 -3.36 0.52 6.55
N SER A 112 -3.08 -0.30 7.58
CA SER A 112 -2.50 -1.64 7.39
C SER A 112 -3.52 -2.59 6.73
N GLY A 113 -3.04 -3.66 6.09
CA GLY A 113 -3.92 -4.73 5.60
C GLY A 113 -4.75 -5.42 6.70
N ALA A 114 -4.37 -5.27 7.97
CA ALA A 114 -5.13 -5.75 9.12
C ALA A 114 -6.21 -4.75 9.59
N GLY A 115 -6.25 -3.54 9.02
CA GLY A 115 -7.22 -2.49 9.34
C GLY A 115 -6.74 -1.43 10.34
N ASP A 116 -5.47 -1.46 10.76
CA ASP A 116 -4.94 -0.47 11.70
C ASP A 116 -4.69 0.86 11.01
N VAL A 117 -5.20 1.95 11.60
CA VAL A 117 -4.90 3.30 11.12
C VAL A 117 -3.51 3.73 11.59
N LEU A 118 -2.62 4.00 10.64
CA LEU A 118 -1.21 4.34 10.87
C LEU A 118 -0.95 5.86 10.82
N GLY A 119 -2.01 6.66 10.86
CA GLY A 119 -1.99 8.12 10.78
C GLY A 119 -2.10 8.66 9.36
N TYR A 120 -1.84 9.96 9.22
CA TYR A 120 -1.83 10.69 7.96
C TYR A 120 -0.41 10.85 7.44
N TRP A 121 -0.25 10.68 6.14
CA TRP A 121 1.04 10.66 5.45
C TRP A 121 0.94 11.47 4.16
N VAL A 122 2.05 12.06 3.75
CA VAL A 122 2.16 12.76 2.46
C VAL A 122 3.18 12.04 1.58
N ILE A 123 2.92 12.00 0.28
CA ILE A 123 3.89 11.52 -0.71
C ILE A 123 4.80 12.70 -1.07
N GLU A 124 6.11 12.50 -0.94
CA GLU A 124 7.11 13.57 -1.15
C GLU A 124 8.04 13.30 -2.32
N LYS A 125 8.20 12.02 -2.65
CA LYS A 125 9.04 11.56 -3.73
C LYS A 125 8.34 10.43 -4.45
N PHE A 126 8.39 10.47 -5.76
CA PHE A 126 7.89 9.42 -6.63
C PHE A 126 8.92 9.18 -7.74
N ASN A 127 9.20 7.92 -8.02
CA ASN A 127 10.05 7.49 -9.11
C ASN A 127 9.45 6.22 -9.71
N ASP A 128 9.19 6.22 -11.01
CA ASP A 128 8.89 5.00 -11.75
C ASP A 128 9.90 4.77 -12.88
N SER A 129 10.08 3.50 -13.24
CA SER A 129 10.96 3.09 -14.33
C SER A 129 10.29 2.01 -15.14
N THR A 130 10.34 2.14 -16.47
CA THR A 130 9.83 1.12 -17.40
C THR A 130 11.00 0.42 -18.06
N THR A 131 11.09 -0.90 -17.88
CA THR A 131 12.26 -1.68 -18.36
C THR A 131 11.94 -2.56 -19.57
N LYS A 132 10.69 -2.98 -19.74
CA LYS A 132 10.27 -3.85 -20.85
C LYS A 132 9.02 -3.29 -21.50
N PHE A 133 8.98 -3.35 -22.84
CA PHE A 133 7.87 -2.87 -23.65
C PHE A 133 7.31 -4.01 -24.51
N LEU A 134 6.02 -3.94 -24.80
CA LEU A 134 5.34 -4.80 -25.77
C LEU A 134 5.59 -4.30 -27.20
N PRO A 135 5.36 -5.14 -28.23
CA PRO A 135 5.20 -4.65 -29.60
C PRO A 135 4.12 -3.56 -29.62
N ALA A 136 4.41 -2.40 -30.24
CA ALA A 136 3.67 -1.13 -30.15
C ALA A 136 4.02 -0.19 -28.98
N GLY A 137 5.03 -0.51 -28.15
CA GLY A 137 5.62 0.43 -27.19
C GLY A 137 4.88 0.56 -25.86
N SER A 138 3.81 -0.20 -25.62
CA SER A 138 3.13 -0.23 -24.32
C SER A 138 4.03 -0.86 -23.23
N PRO A 139 4.08 -0.33 -21.99
CA PRO A 139 4.88 -0.90 -20.92
C PRO A 139 4.42 -2.33 -20.59
N ARG A 140 5.35 -3.28 -20.58
CA ARG A 140 5.12 -4.66 -20.12
C ARG A 140 5.40 -4.80 -18.63
N HIS A 141 6.40 -4.05 -18.15
CA HIS A 141 6.91 -4.11 -16.78
C HIS A 141 7.37 -2.73 -16.35
N LYS A 142 6.85 -2.27 -15.21
CA LYS A 142 7.22 -1.02 -14.56
C LYS A 142 7.60 -1.29 -13.10
N THR A 143 8.59 -0.57 -12.58
CA THR A 143 8.92 -0.54 -11.15
C THR A 143 8.62 0.84 -10.60
N PHE A 144 8.29 0.94 -9.32
CA PHE A 144 8.07 2.21 -8.64
C PHE A 144 8.82 2.26 -7.30
N SER A 145 9.12 3.49 -6.87
CA SER A 145 9.63 3.81 -5.54
C SER A 145 9.00 5.12 -5.09
N ILE A 146 8.30 5.08 -3.95
CA ILE A 146 7.73 6.26 -3.32
C ILE A 146 8.34 6.50 -1.95
N GLY A 147 8.59 7.77 -1.64
CA GLY A 147 8.95 8.23 -0.32
C GLY A 147 7.76 8.96 0.29
N ILE A 148 7.26 8.45 1.42
CA ILE A 148 6.19 9.08 2.18
C ILE A 148 6.70 9.55 3.54
N ARG A 149 6.15 10.66 4.04
CA ARG A 149 6.48 11.22 5.35
C ARG A 149 5.23 11.33 6.21
N HIS A 150 5.39 10.99 7.49
CA HIS A 150 4.33 11.11 8.47
C HIS A 150 3.97 12.58 8.65
N TYR A 151 2.70 12.89 8.41
CA TYR A 151 2.14 14.21 8.54
C TYR A 151 1.64 14.41 9.97
N ALA A 152 0.67 13.59 10.40
CA ALA A 152 0.01 13.71 11.70
C ALA A 152 -0.60 12.38 12.15
N ASP A 153 -0.84 12.21 13.45
CA ASP A 153 -1.65 11.08 13.92
C ASP A 153 -3.17 11.40 13.80
N ASP A 154 -3.53 12.68 13.94
CA ASP A 154 -4.88 13.22 13.70
C ASP A 154 -4.78 14.61 13.03
N LEU A 155 -5.69 14.92 12.11
CA LEU A 155 -5.71 16.20 11.37
C LEU A 155 -6.06 17.40 12.24
N SER A 156 -6.63 17.20 13.44
CA SER A 156 -6.95 18.28 14.36
C SER A 156 -5.70 18.93 14.98
N ASN A 157 -4.57 18.22 15.03
CA ASN A 157 -3.32 18.69 15.62
C ASN A 157 -2.10 18.13 14.87
N PRO A 158 -1.74 18.71 13.71
CA PRO A 158 -0.74 18.16 12.79
C PRO A 158 0.72 18.20 13.29
#